data_AF-A0AAW5GGA9-F1
#
_entry.id   AF-A0AAW5GGA9-F1
#
_cell.length_a   1.000
_cell.length_b   1.000
_cell.length_c   1.000
_cell.angle_alpha   90.00
_cell.angle_beta   90.00
_cell.angle_gamma   90.00
#
_symmetry.space_group_name_H-M   'P 1'
#
loop_
_entity.id
_entity.type
_entity.pdbx_description
1 polymer ?
#
loop_
_entity_poly.entity_id
_entity_poly.type
_entity_poly.pdbx_seq_one_letter_code
_entity_poly.pdbx_strand_id
1 'polypeptide(L)'
;MTNKVDVFLNRLSHVSQVFLVGFAIFGYFYTVRPIYQKEILSEDIAKKEVELKILKNQVDELYYNLRSELIRKINVSVTYNCSPVTPLMMQPPKSDAIRSKDFDVEMSKLNALLNKDVYSCMIESSLNNPLIKELRKIDQDKLIDLMQSLNPKLIELRNEYDLIFRDRDYLFKIGEAKSVFVKELENFRLDNGIKTEENDNWLKETYILSGAMSVISDYGMKFNRLVMEQVKMDE
;
A
#
# COMPACT_ATOMS: atom_id res chain seq x y z
N MET A 1 -85.61 65.45 7.08
CA MET A 1 -85.57 64.08 6.52
C MET A 1 -84.12 63.66 6.45
N THR A 2 -83.59 63.16 7.55
CA THR A 2 -82.14 62.99 7.72
C THR A 2 -81.77 61.51 7.62
N ASN A 3 -80.85 61.22 6.70
CA ASN A 3 -79.72 60.33 6.93
C ASN A 3 -79.97 58.84 7.16
N LYS A 4 -80.85 58.18 6.39
CA LYS A 4 -80.77 56.70 6.30
C LYS A 4 -79.66 56.23 5.36
N VAL A 5 -79.44 56.94 4.26
CA VAL A 5 -78.39 56.62 3.28
C VAL A 5 -77.00 56.96 3.83
N ASP A 6 -76.86 58.10 4.51
CA ASP A 6 -75.61 58.50 5.17
C ASP A 6 -75.18 57.52 6.27
N VAL A 7 -76.11 57.02 7.09
CA VAL A 7 -75.79 56.03 8.14
C VAL A 7 -75.38 54.68 7.53
N PHE A 8 -75.96 54.29 6.40
CA PHE A 8 -75.59 53.05 5.70
C PHE A 8 -74.22 53.17 5.04
N LEU A 9 -73.95 54.27 4.35
CA LEU A 9 -72.63 54.57 3.76
C LEU A 9 -71.53 54.64 4.82
N ASN A 10 -71.82 55.26 5.97
CA ASN A 10 -70.85 55.35 7.07
C ASN A 10 -70.56 53.97 7.69
N ARG A 11 -71.57 53.10 7.84
CA ARG A 11 -71.36 51.71 8.27
C ARG A 11 -70.56 50.90 7.26
N LEU A 12 -70.82 51.08 5.95
CA LEU A 12 -70.07 50.40 4.88
C LEU A 12 -68.60 50.85 4.85
N SER A 13 -68.34 52.13 5.13
CA SER A 13 -66.99 52.70 5.25
C SER A 13 -66.21 52.06 6.42
N HIS A 14 -66.83 51.92 7.59
CA HIS A 14 -66.20 51.25 8.72
C HIS A 14 -65.94 49.76 8.46
N VAL A 15 -66.85 49.06 7.75
CA VAL A 15 -66.62 47.66 7.33
C VAL A 15 -65.44 47.55 6.37
N SER A 16 -65.34 48.47 5.40
CA SER A 16 -64.19 48.55 4.49
C SER A 16 -62.88 48.77 5.25
N GLN A 17 -62.85 49.68 6.23
CA GLN A 17 -61.66 49.91 7.07
C GLN A 17 -61.23 48.66 7.85
N VAL A 18 -62.18 47.92 8.43
CA VAL A 18 -61.87 46.65 9.12
C VAL A 18 -61.33 45.61 8.15
N PHE A 19 -61.90 45.50 6.94
CA PHE A 19 -61.38 44.62 5.89
C PHE A 19 -59.97 45.02 5.44
N LEU A 20 -59.68 46.31 5.32
CA LEU A 20 -58.38 46.83 4.91
C LEU A 20 -57.30 46.50 5.94
N VAL A 21 -57.62 46.66 7.23
CA VAL A 21 -56.74 46.24 8.33
C VAL A 21 -56.57 44.71 8.34
N GLY A 22 -57.65 43.96 8.12
CA GLY A 22 -57.60 42.50 7.99
C GLY A 22 -56.68 42.04 6.86
N PHE A 23 -56.77 42.67 5.69
CA PHE A 23 -55.90 42.41 4.53
C PHE A 23 -54.44 42.78 4.81
N ALA A 24 -54.19 43.89 5.50
CA ALA A 24 -52.83 44.29 5.86
C ALA A 24 -52.18 43.29 6.83
N ILE A 25 -52.91 42.85 7.85
CA ILE A 25 -52.45 41.81 8.79
C ILE A 25 -52.23 40.49 8.03
N PHE A 26 -53.16 40.10 7.17
CA PHE A 26 -53.04 38.89 6.36
C PHE A 26 -51.79 38.94 5.45
N GLY A 27 -51.56 40.04 4.74
CA GLY A 27 -50.36 40.21 3.91
C GLY A 27 -49.05 40.16 4.71
N TYR A 28 -49.03 40.74 5.91
CA TYR A 28 -47.86 40.67 6.78
C TYR A 28 -47.52 39.22 7.21
N PHE A 29 -48.52 38.47 7.65
CA PHE A 29 -48.32 37.09 8.12
C PHE A 29 -48.04 36.11 6.98
N TYR A 30 -48.73 36.23 5.84
CA TYR A 30 -48.65 35.25 4.76
C TYR A 30 -47.64 35.59 3.66
N THR A 31 -47.21 36.84 3.55
CA THR A 31 -46.28 37.27 2.49
C THR A 31 -44.96 37.76 3.06
N VAL A 32 -45.00 38.77 3.94
CA VAL A 32 -43.78 39.43 4.43
C VAL A 32 -42.94 38.50 5.31
N ARG A 33 -43.53 37.91 6.34
CA ARG A 33 -42.81 36.99 7.27
C ARG A 33 -42.17 35.78 6.56
N PRO A 34 -42.87 35.03 5.69
CA PRO A 34 -42.26 33.90 5.00
C PRO A 34 -41.22 34.30 3.95
N ILE A 35 -41.29 35.49 3.35
CA ILE A 35 -40.23 35.99 2.43
C ILE A 35 -38.91 36.15 3.18
N TYR A 36 -38.90 36.85 4.33
CA TYR A 36 -37.69 37.03 5.13
C TYR A 36 -37.10 35.71 5.64
N GLN A 37 -37.96 34.75 6.01
CA GLN A 37 -37.50 33.43 6.43
C GLN A 37 -36.82 32.65 5.31
N LYS A 38 -37.24 32.83 4.05
CA LYS A 38 -36.62 32.17 2.89
C LYS A 38 -35.26 32.75 2.54
N GLU A 39 -35.09 34.07 2.63
CA GLU A 39 -33.81 34.72 2.32
C GLU A 39 -32.73 34.34 3.34
N ILE A 40 -33.05 34.37 4.63
CA ILE A 40 -32.13 33.96 5.70
C ILE A 40 -31.74 32.48 5.55
N LEU A 41 -32.71 31.61 5.25
CA LEU A 41 -32.43 30.19 5.05
C LEU A 41 -31.55 29.94 3.82
N SER A 42 -31.76 30.69 2.73
CA SER A 42 -30.92 30.61 1.54
C SER A 42 -29.48 31.07 1.82
N GLU A 43 -29.30 32.11 2.65
CA GLU A 43 -27.97 32.58 3.05
C GLU A 43 -27.25 31.53 3.92
N ASP A 44 -27.94 30.92 4.88
CA ASP A 44 -27.37 29.88 5.73
C ASP A 44 -27.00 28.62 4.93
N ILE A 45 -27.82 28.23 3.94
CA ILE A 45 -27.50 27.13 3.02
C ILE A 45 -26.24 27.46 2.22
N ALA A 46 -26.14 28.67 1.67
CA ALA A 46 -24.96 29.09 0.91
C ALA A 46 -23.68 29.09 1.77
N LYS A 47 -23.75 29.56 3.02
CA LYS A 47 -22.62 29.50 3.97
C LYS A 47 -22.23 28.05 4.25
N LYS A 48 -23.20 27.17 4.49
CA LYS A 48 -22.94 25.74 4.75
C LYS A 48 -22.35 25.02 3.54
N GLU A 49 -22.78 25.34 2.32
CA GLU A 49 -22.18 24.80 1.10
C GLU A 49 -20.73 25.24 0.94
N VAL A 50 -20.41 26.50 1.24
CA VAL A 50 -19.04 27.02 1.21
C VAL A 50 -18.17 26.35 2.28
N GLU A 51 -18.65 26.26 3.53
CA GLU A 51 -17.96 25.56 4.62
C GLU A 51 -17.69 24.10 4.25
N LEU A 52 -18.70 23.40 3.71
CA LEU A 52 -18.57 22.00 3.30
C LEU A 52 -17.57 21.84 2.16
N LYS A 53 -17.53 22.77 1.21
CA LYS A 53 -16.53 22.79 0.12
C LYS A 53 -15.11 23.00 0.66
N ILE A 54 -14.93 23.92 1.61
CA ILE A 54 -13.64 24.17 2.26
C ILE A 54 -13.19 22.91 3.01
N LEU A 55 -14.09 22.30 3.80
CA LEU A 55 -13.80 21.10 4.57
C LEU A 55 -13.44 19.92 3.66
N LYS A 56 -14.17 19.74 2.55
CA LYS A 56 -13.85 18.71 1.54
C LYS A 56 -12.46 18.92 0.95
N ASN A 57 -12.13 20.15 0.56
CA ASN A 57 -10.81 20.46 0.01
C ASN A 57 -9.69 20.19 1.02
N GLN A 58 -9.88 20.54 2.30
CA GLN A 58 -8.91 20.24 3.36
C GLN A 58 -8.73 18.73 3.57
N VAL A 59 -9.82 17.96 3.55
CA VAL A 59 -9.76 16.50 3.65
C VAL A 59 -9.07 15.88 2.42
N ASP A 60 -9.30 16.41 1.23
CA ASP A 60 -8.64 15.98 0.01
C ASP A 60 -7.12 16.25 0.04
N GLU A 61 -6.72 17.44 0.51
CA GLU A 61 -5.31 17.82 0.67
C GLU A 61 -4.60 16.95 1.71
N LEU A 62 -5.22 16.76 2.88
CA LEU A 62 -4.69 15.87 3.92
C LEU A 62 -4.55 14.43 3.42
N TYR A 63 -5.56 13.95 2.69
CA TYR A 63 -5.53 12.61 2.10
C TYR A 63 -4.38 12.45 1.09
N TYR A 64 -4.18 13.45 0.22
CA TYR A 64 -3.11 13.41 -0.78
C TYR A 64 -1.72 13.27 -0.13
N ASN A 65 -1.47 14.03 0.94
CA ASN A 65 -0.22 13.95 1.70
C ASN A 65 -0.06 12.60 2.45
N LEU A 66 -1.16 11.98 2.87
CA LEU A 66 -1.15 10.71 3.58
C LEU A 66 -1.03 9.49 2.65
N ARG A 67 -1.58 9.59 1.44
CA ARG A 67 -1.69 8.50 0.46
C ARG A 67 -0.35 7.84 0.16
N SER A 68 0.68 8.63 -0.12
CA SER A 68 2.03 8.13 -0.44
C SER A 68 2.64 7.35 0.71
N GLU A 69 2.45 7.81 1.96
CA GLU A 69 2.93 7.15 3.17
C GLU A 69 2.22 5.82 3.44
N LEU A 70 0.90 5.74 3.21
CA LEU A 70 0.15 4.49 3.35
C LEU A 70 0.65 3.44 2.37
N ILE A 71 0.83 3.82 1.10
CA ILE A 71 1.31 2.91 0.05
C ILE A 71 2.74 2.46 0.35
N ARG A 72 3.61 3.38 0.79
CA ARG A 72 4.98 3.04 1.20
C ARG A 72 4.99 2.01 2.32
N LYS A 73 4.15 2.18 3.36
CA LYS A 73 4.04 1.22 4.46
C LYS A 73 3.51 -0.15 4.00
N ILE A 74 2.51 -0.16 3.12
CA ILE A 74 2.00 -1.40 2.51
C ILE A 74 3.13 -2.11 1.76
N ASN A 75 3.85 -1.41 0.88
CA ASN A 75 4.94 -1.98 0.10
C ASN A 75 6.05 -2.56 0.97
N VAL A 76 6.47 -1.85 2.03
CA VAL A 76 7.49 -2.36 2.97
C VAL A 76 7.00 -3.64 3.65
N SER A 77 5.75 -3.66 4.12
CA SER A 77 5.17 -4.85 4.76
C SER A 77 5.11 -6.04 3.80
N VAL A 78 4.64 -5.80 2.58
CA VAL A 78 4.49 -6.81 1.53
C VAL A 78 5.85 -7.37 1.12
N THR A 79 6.81 -6.49 0.88
CA THR A 79 8.18 -6.86 0.54
C THR A 79 8.79 -7.71 1.66
N TYR A 80 8.65 -7.31 2.92
CA TYR A 80 9.17 -8.06 4.05
C TYR A 80 8.58 -9.47 4.18
N ASN A 81 7.26 -9.63 4.03
CA ASN A 81 6.58 -10.92 4.20
C ASN A 81 6.81 -11.87 3.00
N CYS A 82 6.96 -11.32 1.80
CA CYS A 82 7.00 -12.10 0.58
C CYS A 82 8.40 -12.26 -0.01
N SER A 83 9.37 -11.46 0.43
CA SER A 83 10.73 -11.54 -0.09
C SER A 83 11.38 -12.91 0.18
N PRO A 84 12.05 -13.50 -0.83
CA PRO A 84 12.70 -14.80 -0.70
C PRO A 84 13.91 -14.78 0.25
N VAL A 85 14.42 -13.59 0.60
CA VAL A 85 15.61 -13.41 1.45
C VAL A 85 15.29 -13.14 2.91
N THR A 86 14.02 -12.90 3.28
CA THR A 86 13.62 -12.66 4.68
C THR A 86 14.08 -13.81 5.60
N PRO A 87 13.94 -15.09 5.22
CA PRO A 87 14.46 -16.20 6.03
C PRO A 87 15.99 -16.18 6.19
N LEU A 88 16.74 -15.63 5.22
CA LEU A 88 18.20 -15.53 5.25
C LEU A 88 18.69 -14.36 6.11
N MET A 89 17.83 -13.37 6.36
CA MET A 89 18.10 -12.24 7.26
C MET A 89 17.67 -12.53 8.70
N MET A 90 16.89 -13.59 8.93
CA MET A 90 16.36 -13.98 10.24
C MET A 90 17.21 -15.08 10.87
N GLN A 91 18.22 -14.64 11.60
CA GLN A 91 19.05 -15.41 12.53
C GLN A 91 20.06 -16.38 11.88
N PRO A 92 21.33 -16.37 12.37
CA PRO A 92 22.25 -17.45 12.04
C PRO A 92 21.67 -18.77 12.56
N PRO A 93 21.83 -19.88 11.81
CA PRO A 93 21.38 -21.18 12.27
C PRO A 93 22.01 -21.50 13.63
N LYS A 94 21.23 -22.05 14.57
CA LYS A 94 21.76 -22.56 15.83
C LYS A 94 22.89 -23.56 15.53
N SER A 95 23.98 -23.49 16.30
CA SER A 95 25.22 -24.27 16.12
C SER A 95 25.00 -25.76 15.87
N ASP A 96 23.94 -26.32 16.44
CA ASP A 96 23.62 -27.75 16.40
C ASP A 96 23.09 -28.18 15.02
N ALA A 97 22.63 -27.23 14.20
CA ALA A 97 22.18 -27.45 12.82
C ALA A 97 23.33 -27.39 11.80
N ILE A 98 24.55 -27.06 12.21
CA ILE A 98 25.71 -26.89 11.32
C ILE A 98 26.43 -28.24 11.07
N ARG A 99 26.15 -29.27 11.88
CA ARG A 99 27.03 -30.45 11.95
C ARG A 99 26.73 -31.64 11.05
N SER A 100 25.70 -31.64 10.21
CA SER A 100 25.46 -32.75 9.25
C SER A 100 24.42 -32.45 8.18
N LYS A 101 24.37 -31.23 7.64
CA LYS A 101 23.41 -30.98 6.58
C LYS A 101 24.01 -31.39 5.25
N ASP A 102 23.49 -32.49 4.74
CA ASP A 102 23.64 -32.94 3.38
C ASP A 102 23.48 -31.76 2.40
N PHE A 103 24.47 -31.60 1.52
CA PHE A 103 24.53 -30.55 0.50
C PHE A 103 23.23 -30.48 -0.30
N ASP A 104 22.68 -31.64 -0.67
CA ASP A 104 21.46 -31.72 -1.47
C ASP A 104 20.23 -31.20 -0.70
N VAL A 105 20.19 -31.40 0.63
CA VAL A 105 19.10 -30.90 1.48
C VAL A 105 19.14 -29.37 1.57
N GLU A 106 20.31 -28.76 1.71
CA GLU A 106 20.44 -27.30 1.74
C GLU A 106 20.19 -26.68 0.37
N MET A 107 20.69 -27.27 -0.72
CA MET A 107 20.37 -26.81 -2.07
C MET A 107 18.87 -26.90 -2.36
N SER A 108 18.18 -27.93 -1.89
CA SER A 108 16.73 -28.06 -2.03
C SER A 108 15.96 -26.95 -1.28
N LYS A 109 16.39 -26.60 -0.06
CA LYS A 109 15.79 -25.47 0.69
C LYS A 109 15.98 -24.15 -0.03
N LEU A 110 17.20 -23.89 -0.50
CA LEU A 110 17.52 -22.68 -1.25
C LEU A 110 16.69 -22.60 -2.55
N ASN A 111 16.56 -23.72 -3.27
CA ASN A 111 15.70 -23.81 -4.45
C ASN A 111 14.22 -23.58 -4.11
N ALA A 112 13.74 -24.06 -2.95
CA ALA A 112 12.37 -23.81 -2.50
C ALA A 112 12.11 -22.32 -2.19
N LEU A 113 13.11 -21.58 -1.70
CA LEU A 113 13.01 -20.13 -1.51
C LEU A 113 12.89 -19.38 -2.84
N LEU A 114 13.64 -19.79 -3.86
CA LEU A 114 13.58 -19.21 -5.20
C LEU A 114 12.22 -19.45 -5.86
N ASN A 115 11.67 -20.66 -5.68
CA ASN A 115 10.41 -21.09 -6.28
C ASN A 115 9.16 -20.73 -5.48
N LYS A 116 9.31 -20.04 -4.35
CA LYS A 116 8.16 -19.54 -3.59
C LYS A 116 7.31 -18.64 -4.49
N ASP A 117 5.98 -18.80 -4.45
CA ASP A 117 5.07 -17.95 -5.20
C ASP A 117 4.99 -16.56 -4.56
N VAL A 118 5.94 -15.70 -4.99
CA VAL A 118 6.06 -14.34 -4.48
C VAL A 118 4.87 -13.49 -4.92
N TYR A 119 4.34 -13.71 -6.13
CA TYR A 119 3.22 -12.93 -6.66
C TYR A 119 1.94 -13.15 -5.85
N SER A 120 1.55 -14.41 -5.63
CA SER A 120 0.35 -14.72 -4.84
C SER A 120 0.48 -14.22 -3.41
N CYS A 121 1.66 -14.38 -2.79
CA CYS A 121 1.95 -13.81 -1.48
C CYS A 121 1.78 -12.29 -1.46
N MET A 122 2.25 -11.61 -2.52
CA MET A 122 2.22 -10.16 -2.63
C MET A 122 0.78 -9.63 -2.66
N ILE A 123 -0.06 -10.25 -3.49
CA ILE A 123 -1.48 -9.90 -3.61
C ILE A 123 -2.20 -10.17 -2.28
N GLU A 124 -2.04 -11.36 -1.71
CA GLU A 124 -2.68 -11.74 -0.44
C GLU A 124 -2.26 -10.81 0.71
N SER A 125 -0.95 -10.56 0.85
CA SER A 125 -0.41 -9.68 1.90
C SER A 125 -0.90 -8.24 1.75
N SER A 126 -1.14 -7.78 0.52
CA SER A 126 -1.63 -6.43 0.25
C SER A 126 -3.11 -6.30 0.57
N LEU A 127 -3.93 -7.26 0.16
CA LEU A 127 -5.38 -7.27 0.41
C LEU A 127 -5.71 -7.45 1.90
N ASN A 128 -4.89 -8.23 2.61
CA ASN A 128 -5.05 -8.45 4.05
C ASN A 128 -4.44 -7.33 4.91
N ASN A 129 -3.72 -6.37 4.31
CA ASN A 129 -3.10 -5.29 5.04
C ASN A 129 -4.18 -4.31 5.56
N PRO A 130 -4.26 -4.01 6.87
CA PRO A 130 -5.28 -3.10 7.40
C PRO A 130 -5.21 -1.69 6.78
N LEU A 131 -4.02 -1.24 6.35
CA LEU A 131 -3.81 0.09 5.77
C LEU A 131 -4.48 0.26 4.41
N ILE A 132 -4.77 -0.82 3.68
CA ILE A 132 -5.45 -0.71 2.38
C ILE A 132 -6.87 -0.15 2.54
N LYS A 133 -7.50 -0.36 3.70
CA LYS A 133 -8.84 0.16 4.01
C LYS A 133 -8.86 1.68 4.25
N GLU A 134 -7.69 2.27 4.53
CA GLU A 134 -7.55 3.73 4.70
C GLU A 134 -7.41 4.45 3.36
N LEU A 135 -7.08 3.72 2.28
CA LEU A 135 -7.06 4.26 0.93
C LEU A 135 -8.49 4.42 0.39
N ARG A 136 -8.71 5.42 -0.47
CA ARG A 136 -9.94 5.54 -1.27
C ARG A 136 -10.02 4.38 -2.25
N LYS A 137 -11.25 3.99 -2.60
CA LYS A 137 -11.49 2.85 -3.52
C LYS A 137 -10.71 2.96 -4.84
N ILE A 138 -10.65 4.16 -5.42
CA ILE A 138 -9.88 4.42 -6.66
C ILE A 138 -8.39 4.10 -6.48
N ASP A 139 -7.81 4.44 -5.32
CA ASP A 139 -6.41 4.17 -5.03
C ASP A 139 -6.18 2.71 -4.65
N GLN A 140 -7.15 2.04 -4.03
CA GLN A 140 -7.09 0.59 -3.82
C GLN A 140 -7.04 -0.14 -5.17
N ASP A 141 -7.94 0.21 -6.10
CA ASP A 141 -8.02 -0.39 -7.42
C ASP A 141 -6.72 -0.12 -8.21
N LYS A 142 -6.22 1.12 -8.19
CA LYS A 142 -4.94 1.47 -8.84
C LYS A 142 -3.74 0.74 -8.23
N LEU A 143 -3.72 0.53 -6.91
CA LEU A 143 -2.66 -0.24 -6.24
C LEU A 143 -2.68 -1.71 -6.69
N ILE A 144 -3.87 -2.30 -6.77
CA ILE A 144 -4.05 -3.68 -7.23
C ILE A 144 -3.61 -3.81 -8.70
N ASP A 145 -4.00 -2.88 -9.56
CA ASP A 145 -3.59 -2.87 -10.97
C ASP A 145 -2.06 -2.78 -11.12
N LEU A 146 -1.41 -1.92 -10.34
CA LEU A 146 0.05 -1.81 -10.31
C LEU A 146 0.69 -3.14 -9.87
N MET A 147 0.16 -3.79 -8.84
CA MET A 147 0.65 -5.09 -8.38
C MET A 147 0.44 -6.21 -9.41
N GLN A 148 -0.68 -6.19 -10.15
CA GLN A 148 -0.92 -7.16 -11.22
C GLN A 148 0.05 -6.95 -12.39
N SER A 149 0.37 -5.70 -12.71
CA SER A 149 1.33 -5.35 -13.76
C SER A 149 2.76 -5.85 -13.47
N LEU A 150 3.08 -6.11 -12.20
CA LEU A 150 4.37 -6.67 -11.78
C LEU A 150 4.53 -8.16 -12.09
N ASN A 151 3.43 -8.91 -12.19
CA ASN A 151 3.48 -10.36 -12.39
C ASN A 151 4.41 -10.80 -13.53
N PRO A 152 4.31 -10.27 -14.78
CA PRO A 152 5.21 -10.67 -15.85
C PRO A 152 6.69 -10.38 -15.53
N LYS A 153 7.00 -9.24 -14.91
CA LYS A 153 8.37 -8.86 -14.54
C LYS A 153 8.92 -9.76 -13.42
N LEU A 154 8.07 -10.17 -12.48
CA LEU A 154 8.44 -11.10 -11.42
C LEU A 154 8.72 -12.51 -11.96
N ILE A 155 7.92 -12.96 -12.93
CA ILE A 155 8.14 -14.25 -13.61
C ILE A 155 9.45 -14.22 -14.40
N GLU A 156 9.70 -13.14 -15.13
CA GLU A 156 10.96 -12.93 -15.87
C GLU A 156 12.17 -12.97 -14.93
N LEU A 157 12.12 -12.18 -13.85
CA LEU A 157 13.19 -12.14 -12.85
C LEU A 157 13.42 -13.52 -12.21
N ARG A 158 12.36 -14.24 -11.85
CA ARG A 158 12.50 -15.61 -11.31
C ARG A 158 13.17 -16.53 -12.32
N ASN A 159 12.76 -16.49 -13.58
CA ASN A 159 13.31 -17.35 -14.62
C ASN A 159 14.80 -17.05 -14.90
N GLU A 160 15.20 -15.77 -14.89
CA GLU A 160 16.61 -15.35 -14.96
C GLU A 160 17.43 -16.01 -13.84
N TYR A 161 16.95 -15.92 -12.60
CA TYR A 161 17.66 -16.43 -11.44
C TYR A 161 17.61 -17.97 -11.31
N ASP A 162 16.56 -18.63 -11.80
CA ASP A 162 16.51 -20.10 -11.88
C ASP A 162 17.58 -20.65 -12.83
N LEU A 163 17.81 -19.99 -13.97
CA LEU A 163 18.90 -20.37 -14.88
C LEU A 163 20.27 -20.22 -14.20
N ILE A 164 20.49 -19.10 -13.51
CA ILE A 164 21.73 -18.84 -12.76
C ILE A 164 21.92 -19.85 -11.63
N PHE A 165 20.85 -20.18 -10.91
CA PHE A 165 20.89 -21.10 -9.77
C PHE A 165 21.21 -22.54 -10.16
N ARG A 166 20.90 -22.95 -11.40
CA ARG A 166 21.23 -24.27 -11.93
C ARG A 166 22.67 -24.41 -12.41
N ASP A 167 23.36 -23.31 -12.69
CA ASP A 167 24.76 -23.30 -13.12
C ASP A 167 25.70 -23.46 -11.93
N ARG A 168 26.06 -24.72 -11.62
CA ARG A 168 26.96 -25.05 -10.51
C ARG A 168 28.36 -24.43 -10.66
N ASP A 169 28.86 -24.26 -11.88
CA ASP A 169 30.19 -23.68 -12.10
C ASP A 169 30.18 -22.17 -11.81
N TYR A 170 29.09 -21.50 -12.19
CA TYR A 170 28.88 -20.10 -11.83
C TYR A 170 28.70 -19.92 -10.32
N LEU A 171 27.91 -20.77 -9.66
CA LEU A 171 27.74 -20.74 -8.21
C LEU A 171 29.08 -20.94 -7.49
N PHE A 172 29.89 -21.89 -7.94
CA PHE A 172 31.23 -22.11 -7.38
C PHE A 172 32.10 -20.86 -7.48
N LYS A 173 32.18 -20.22 -8.67
CA LYS A 173 32.98 -19.00 -8.88
C LYS A 173 32.52 -17.84 -8.01
N ILE A 174 31.21 -17.65 -7.85
CA ILE A 174 30.67 -16.63 -6.94
C ILE A 174 31.05 -16.95 -5.50
N GLY A 175 30.88 -18.21 -5.09
CA GLY A 175 31.21 -18.67 -3.76
C GLY A 175 32.67 -18.42 -3.41
N GLU A 176 33.59 -18.79 -4.31
CA GLU A 176 35.02 -18.55 -4.15
C GLU A 176 35.36 -17.05 -4.05
N ALA A 177 34.70 -16.22 -4.85
CA ALA A 177 34.93 -14.77 -4.84
C ALA A 177 34.37 -14.07 -3.58
N LYS A 178 33.25 -14.55 -3.02
CA LYS A 178 32.53 -13.85 -1.94
C LYS A 178 32.67 -14.48 -0.55
N SER A 179 33.07 -15.74 -0.46
CA SER A 179 33.13 -16.46 0.82
C SER A 179 34.48 -16.27 1.52
N VAL A 180 34.57 -15.22 2.33
CA VAL A 180 35.78 -14.94 3.13
C VAL A 180 36.09 -16.10 4.10
N PHE A 181 35.06 -16.60 4.78
CA PHE A 181 35.22 -17.67 5.78
C PHE A 181 35.72 -18.98 5.17
N VAL A 182 35.15 -19.40 4.03
CA VAL A 182 35.54 -20.68 3.40
C VAL A 182 36.98 -20.57 2.87
N LYS A 183 37.36 -19.41 2.36
CA LYS A 183 38.73 -19.13 1.90
C LYS A 183 39.75 -19.10 3.04
N GLU A 184 39.40 -18.52 4.18
CA GLU A 184 40.24 -18.57 5.39
C GLU A 184 40.40 -20.01 5.89
N LEU A 185 39.32 -20.80 5.87
CA LEU A 185 39.36 -22.20 6.25
C LEU A 185 40.23 -23.03 5.30
N GLU A 186 40.15 -22.78 3.99
CA GLU A 186 41.01 -23.40 2.99
C GLU A 186 42.49 -23.07 3.23
N ASN A 187 42.83 -21.80 3.42
CA ASN A 187 44.20 -21.35 3.71
C ASN A 187 44.74 -22.00 5.01
N PHE A 188 43.94 -22.00 6.08
CA PHE A 188 44.30 -22.65 7.34
C PHE A 188 44.62 -24.14 7.14
N ARG A 189 43.85 -24.84 6.32
CA ARG A 189 44.09 -26.27 6.04
C ARG A 189 45.37 -26.49 5.24
N LEU A 190 45.62 -25.64 4.25
CA LEU A 190 46.84 -25.67 3.44
C LEU A 190 48.08 -25.42 4.31
N ASP A 191 48.02 -24.42 5.19
CA ASP A 191 49.10 -24.06 6.12
C ASP A 191 49.43 -25.17 7.13
N ASN A 192 48.45 -26.03 7.44
CA ASN A 192 48.60 -27.14 8.39
C ASN A 192 48.74 -28.53 7.72
N GLY A 193 48.86 -28.60 6.38
CA GLY A 193 49.08 -29.85 5.66
C GLY A 193 47.91 -30.83 5.68
N ILE A 194 46.68 -30.37 5.92
CA ILE A 194 45.47 -31.21 6.00
C ILE A 194 44.87 -31.35 4.60
N LYS A 195 45.36 -32.30 3.79
CA LYS A 195 44.78 -32.64 2.47
C LYS A 195 44.25 -34.08 2.45
N THR A 196 42.96 -34.26 2.20
CA THR A 196 42.34 -35.56 1.86
C THR A 196 41.32 -35.35 0.74
N GLU A 197 41.17 -36.29 -0.18
CA GLU A 197 40.25 -36.16 -1.35
C GLU A 197 38.78 -35.89 -0.95
N GLU A 198 38.33 -36.46 0.17
CA GLU A 198 36.99 -36.22 0.74
C GLU A 198 36.80 -34.76 1.19
N ASN A 199 37.89 -34.07 1.55
CA ASN A 199 37.87 -32.67 1.97
C ASN A 199 37.75 -31.69 0.80
N ASP A 200 38.19 -32.06 -0.40
CA ASP A 200 38.12 -31.21 -1.59
C ASP A 200 36.69 -31.15 -2.14
N ASN A 201 35.94 -32.25 -2.10
CA ASN A 201 34.53 -32.26 -2.51
C ASN A 201 33.66 -31.45 -1.53
N TRP A 202 33.88 -31.61 -0.22
CA TRP A 202 33.18 -30.80 0.78
C TRP A 202 33.47 -29.30 0.63
N LEU A 203 34.71 -28.92 0.34
CA LEU A 203 35.09 -27.52 0.14
C LEU A 203 34.39 -26.94 -1.10
N LYS A 204 34.37 -27.69 -2.20
CA LYS A 204 33.66 -27.31 -3.43
C LYS A 204 32.16 -27.15 -3.19
N GLU A 205 31.53 -28.09 -2.49
CA GLU A 205 30.11 -28.02 -2.10
C GLU A 205 29.82 -26.81 -1.23
N THR A 206 30.70 -26.49 -0.29
CA THR A 206 30.57 -25.32 0.59
C THR A 206 30.67 -24.00 -0.20
N TYR A 207 31.59 -23.92 -1.16
CA TYR A 207 31.64 -22.78 -2.08
C TYR A 207 30.36 -22.66 -2.93
N ILE A 208 29.86 -23.76 -3.48
CA ILE A 208 28.61 -23.76 -4.25
C ILE A 208 27.43 -23.28 -3.39
N LEU A 209 27.30 -23.75 -2.15
CA LEU A 209 26.27 -23.29 -1.21
C LEU A 209 26.37 -21.79 -0.91
N SER A 210 27.59 -21.29 -0.70
CA SER A 210 27.83 -19.85 -0.50
C SER A 210 27.42 -19.04 -1.74
N GLY A 211 27.78 -19.51 -2.93
CA GLY A 211 27.34 -18.93 -4.20
C GLY A 211 25.82 -18.91 -4.34
N ALA A 212 25.16 -20.03 -4.04
CA ALA A 212 23.71 -20.18 -4.07
C ALA A 212 23.01 -19.19 -3.13
N MET A 213 23.52 -19.03 -1.90
CA MET A 213 23.04 -18.03 -0.95
C MET A 213 23.22 -16.60 -1.48
N SER A 214 24.36 -16.29 -2.11
CA SER A 214 24.57 -14.97 -2.71
C SER A 214 23.61 -14.71 -3.88
N VAL A 215 23.30 -15.71 -4.69
CA VAL A 215 22.37 -15.58 -5.83
C VAL A 215 20.95 -15.32 -5.32
N ILE A 216 20.50 -16.06 -4.30
CA ILE A 216 19.18 -15.83 -3.68
C ILE A 216 19.13 -14.46 -3.01
N SER A 217 20.20 -14.05 -2.34
CA SER A 217 20.31 -12.71 -1.75
C SER A 217 20.11 -11.61 -2.79
N ASP A 218 20.81 -11.73 -3.92
CA ASP A 218 20.72 -10.77 -5.02
C ASP A 218 19.33 -10.78 -5.70
N TYR A 219 18.73 -11.97 -5.88
CA TYR A 219 17.35 -12.12 -6.35
C TYR A 219 16.37 -11.36 -5.45
N GLY A 220 16.45 -11.55 -4.13
CA GLY A 220 15.59 -10.84 -3.19
C GLY A 220 15.81 -9.33 -3.20
N MET A 221 17.05 -8.85 -3.37
CA MET A 221 17.31 -7.42 -3.51
C MET A 221 16.73 -6.84 -4.81
N LYS A 222 16.89 -7.52 -5.94
CA LYS A 222 16.27 -7.10 -7.22
C LYS A 222 14.75 -7.13 -7.14
N PHE A 223 14.17 -8.15 -6.50
CA PHE A 223 12.73 -8.23 -6.23
C PHE A 223 12.26 -7.01 -5.42
N ASN A 224 12.89 -6.73 -4.27
CA ASN A 224 12.54 -5.60 -3.42
C ASN A 224 12.63 -4.27 -4.18
N ARG A 225 13.66 -4.09 -5.01
CA ARG A 225 13.83 -2.91 -5.86
C ARG A 225 12.69 -2.77 -6.86
N LEU A 226 12.36 -3.86 -7.57
CA LEU A 226 11.31 -3.88 -8.58
C LEU A 226 9.95 -3.48 -7.99
N VAL A 227 9.59 -4.03 -6.82
CA VAL A 227 8.35 -3.67 -6.11
C VAL A 227 8.38 -2.20 -5.70
N MET A 228 9.46 -1.73 -5.09
CA MET A 228 9.56 -0.36 -4.60
C MET A 228 9.59 0.70 -5.72
N GLU A 229 10.09 0.38 -6.90
CA GLU A 229 10.12 1.30 -8.06
C GLU A 229 8.80 1.38 -8.80
N GLN A 230 8.12 0.23 -8.97
CA GLN A 230 6.91 0.14 -9.79
C GLN A 230 5.64 0.40 -8.99
N VAL A 231 5.63 0.10 -7.69
CA VAL A 231 4.50 0.40 -6.81
C VAL A 231 4.72 1.77 -6.16
N LYS A 232 4.90 2.79 -7.00
CA LYS A 232 4.82 4.19 -6.57
C LYS A 232 3.58 4.78 -7.19
N MET A 233 2.76 5.44 -6.38
CA MET A 233 1.80 6.37 -6.95
C MET A 233 2.51 7.70 -7.10
N ASP A 234 2.50 8.22 -8.32
CA ASP A 234 2.87 9.62 -8.56
C ASP A 234 2.09 10.49 -7.56
N GLU A 235 2.77 11.48 -7.01
CA GLU A 235 2.14 12.60 -6.29
C GLU A 235 1.08 13.19 -7.24
#